data_AF-A0A2W7QZV7-F1
#
_entry.id   AF-A0A2W7QZV7-F1
#
_cell.length_a   1.000
_cell.length_b   1.000
_cell.length_c   1.000
_cell.angle_alpha   90.00
_cell.angle_beta   90.00
_cell.angle_gamma   90.00
#
_symmetry.space_group_name_H-M   'P 1'
#
loop_
_entity.id
_entity.type
_entity.pdbx_description
1 polymer ?
#
loop_
_entity_poly.entity_id
_entity_poly.type
_entity_poly.pdbx_seq_one_letter_code
_entity_poly.pdbx_strand_id
1 'polypeptide(L)'
;MRVYDYLFFKSYQLAIRSKNFDDMPALGGIVFVVACLMFNIFTISFVLEGFGINNFSFEKKYKYPFALILVLVILMYYLLNGRYRNIIKKYEERERELGKGLHPVFVIILYYGISFGLGMIAALFKNGDWIFRSN
;
A
#
# COMPACT_ATOMS: atom_id res chain seq x y z
N MET A 1 -5.10 11.11 -1.31
CA MET A 1 -4.10 10.02 -1.37
C MET A 1 -2.66 10.51 -1.56
N ARG A 2 -2.23 11.68 -1.05
CA ARG A 2 -0.87 12.20 -1.32
C ARG A 2 0.28 11.26 -0.87
N VAL A 3 0.04 10.48 0.19
CA VAL A 3 0.96 9.46 0.72
C VAL A 3 1.09 8.30 -0.27
N TYR A 4 -0.02 7.71 -0.71
CA TYR A 4 -0.02 6.63 -1.71
C TYR A 4 0.37 7.10 -3.11
N ASP A 5 0.09 8.35 -3.48
CA ASP A 5 0.53 8.93 -4.76
C ASP A 5 2.07 9.01 -4.82
N TYR A 6 2.74 9.30 -3.69
CA TYR A 6 4.21 9.27 -3.62
C TYR A 6 4.77 7.84 -3.65
N LEU A 7 4.14 6.91 -2.93
CA LEU A 7 4.49 5.49 -3.00
C LEU A 7 4.33 4.96 -4.44
N PHE A 8 3.24 5.33 -5.11
CA PHE A 8 3.00 5.00 -6.51
C PHE A 8 4.14 5.48 -7.39
N PHE A 9 4.52 6.76 -7.25
CA PHE A 9 5.61 7.35 -8.02
C PHE A 9 6.94 6.63 -7.81
N LYS A 10 7.30 6.30 -6.57
CA LYS A 10 8.53 5.55 -6.27
C LYS A 10 8.50 4.12 -6.80
N SER A 11 7.34 3.47 -6.72
CA SER A 11 7.13 2.15 -7.29
C SER A 11 7.28 2.17 -8.81
N TYR A 12 6.73 3.19 -9.46
CA TYR A 12 6.87 3.45 -10.89
C TYR A 12 8.34 3.66 -11.29
N GLN A 13 9.09 4.50 -10.56
CA GLN A 13 10.52 4.70 -10.81
C GLN A 13 11.31 3.39 -10.69
N LEU A 14 10.96 2.53 -9.73
CA LEU A 14 11.60 1.22 -9.58
C LEU A 14 11.26 0.29 -10.75
N ALA A 15 9.99 0.25 -11.16
CA ALA A 15 9.53 -0.56 -12.28
C ALA A 15 10.28 -0.23 -13.58
N ILE A 16 10.37 1.07 -13.93
CA ILE A 16 11.12 1.53 -15.10
C ILE A 16 12.60 1.15 -15.02
N ARG A 17 13.24 1.34 -13.86
CA ARG A 17 14.66 0.94 -13.68
C ARG A 17 14.88 -0.55 -13.87
N SER A 18 13.90 -1.37 -13.50
CA SER A 18 13.94 -2.82 -13.69
C SER A 18 13.54 -3.27 -15.09
N LYS A 19 13.08 -2.36 -15.98
CA LYS A 19 12.45 -2.68 -17.29
C LYS A 19 11.28 -3.67 -17.18
N ASN A 20 10.68 -3.75 -15.99
CA ASN A 20 9.46 -4.50 -15.79
C ASN A 20 8.29 -3.55 -16.05
N PHE A 21 7.32 -4.02 -16.82
CA PHE A 21 6.10 -3.27 -17.17
C PHE A 21 6.30 -2.10 -18.15
N ASP A 22 7.23 -2.21 -19.10
CA ASP A 22 7.43 -1.20 -20.15
C ASP A 22 6.13 -0.91 -20.94
N ASP A 23 5.32 -1.94 -21.20
CA ASP A 23 4.03 -1.80 -21.91
C ASP A 23 2.92 -1.16 -21.06
N MET A 24 2.99 -1.30 -19.73
CA MET A 24 1.97 -0.77 -18.82
C MET A 24 2.57 -0.26 -17.50
N PRO A 25 3.27 0.89 -17.52
CA PRO A 25 4.02 1.39 -16.35
C PRO A 25 3.15 1.67 -15.11
N ALA A 26 1.85 1.90 -15.31
CA ALA A 26 0.89 2.06 -14.21
C ALA A 26 0.82 0.80 -13.33
N LEU A 27 0.97 -0.41 -13.91
CA LEU A 27 1.01 -1.65 -13.14
C LEU A 27 2.20 -1.66 -12.17
N GLY A 28 3.39 -1.32 -12.66
CA GLY A 28 4.59 -1.21 -11.83
C GLY A 28 4.43 -0.22 -10.66
N GLY A 29 3.72 0.89 -10.90
CA GLY A 29 3.40 1.87 -9.87
C GLY A 29 2.44 1.37 -8.79
N ILE A 30 1.45 0.52 -9.13
CA ILE A 30 0.44 0.09 -8.16
C ILE A 30 0.83 -1.10 -7.30
N VAL A 31 1.81 -1.94 -7.71
CA VAL A 31 2.15 -3.20 -6.99
C VAL A 31 2.36 -2.96 -5.49
N PHE A 32 3.22 -2.00 -5.14
CA PHE A 32 3.51 -1.71 -3.74
C PHE A 32 2.39 -0.91 -3.06
N VAL A 33 1.61 -0.14 -3.81
CA VAL A 33 0.42 0.57 -3.29
C VAL A 33 -0.63 -0.42 -2.85
N VAL A 34 -0.93 -1.44 -3.67
CA VAL A 34 -1.91 -2.48 -3.38
C VAL A 34 -1.52 -3.24 -2.11
N ALA A 35 -0.29 -3.74 -2.03
CA ALA A 35 0.09 -4.53 -0.86
C ALA A 35 0.23 -3.68 0.41
N CYS A 36 0.65 -2.42 0.31
CA CYS A 36 0.61 -1.47 1.43
C CYS A 36 -0.83 -1.18 1.91
N LEU A 37 -1.76 -0.93 0.99
CA LEU A 37 -3.18 -0.77 1.32
C LEU A 37 -3.76 -2.04 1.94
N MET A 38 -3.41 -3.21 1.43
CA MET A 38 -3.86 -4.49 1.96
C MET A 38 -3.40 -4.69 3.42
N PHE A 39 -2.14 -4.39 3.74
CA PHE A 39 -1.68 -4.41 5.14
C PHE A 39 -2.50 -3.47 6.01
N ASN A 40 -2.72 -2.23 5.56
CA ASN A 40 -3.47 -1.24 6.34
C ASN A 40 -4.95 -1.61 6.52
N ILE A 41 -5.57 -2.27 5.52
CA ILE A 41 -6.93 -2.82 5.66
C ILE A 41 -6.95 -3.92 6.73
N PHE A 42 -5.97 -4.83 6.72
CA PHE A 42 -5.88 -5.87 7.75
C PHE A 42 -5.59 -5.31 9.14
N THR A 43 -4.73 -4.29 9.24
CA THR A 43 -4.50 -3.57 10.50
C THR A 43 -5.80 -3.05 11.08
N ILE A 44 -6.63 -2.38 10.27
CA ILE A 44 -7.94 -1.87 10.71
C ILE A 44 -8.87 -3.03 11.12
N SER A 45 -8.92 -4.11 10.35
CA SER A 45 -9.72 -5.30 10.69
C SER A 45 -9.34 -5.87 12.05
N PHE A 46 -8.04 -6.07 12.30
CA PHE A 46 -7.56 -6.62 13.56
C PHE A 46 -7.86 -5.70 14.75
N VAL A 47 -7.74 -4.38 14.59
CA VAL A 47 -8.12 -3.43 15.64
C VAL A 47 -9.63 -3.52 15.94
N LEU A 48 -10.48 -3.56 14.92
CA LEU A 48 -11.94 -3.67 15.11
C LEU A 48 -12.35 -5.00 15.77
N GLU A 49 -11.68 -6.09 15.40
CA GLU A 49 -11.86 -7.40 16.03
C GLU A 49 -11.40 -7.38 17.50
N GLY A 50 -10.25 -6.75 17.81
CA GLY A 50 -9.75 -6.60 19.18
C GLY A 50 -10.67 -5.77 20.09
N PHE A 51 -11.40 -4.80 19.53
CA PHE A 51 -12.44 -4.06 20.27
C PHE A 51 -13.77 -4.82 20.39
N GLY A 52 -13.92 -6.00 19.78
CA GLY A 52 -15.18 -6.74 19.75
C GLY A 52 -16.28 -6.07 18.92
N ILE A 53 -15.93 -5.05 18.11
CA ILE A 53 -16.88 -4.29 17.28
C ILE A 53 -17.33 -5.11 16.07
N ASN A 54 -16.50 -6.05 15.60
CA ASN A 54 -16.79 -6.81 14.40
C ASN A 54 -16.22 -8.24 14.49
N ASN A 55 -17.05 -9.24 14.16
CA ASN A 55 -16.62 -10.63 13.91
C ASN A 55 -16.34 -10.84 12.43
N PHE A 56 -15.62 -9.90 11.79
CA PHE A 56 -15.36 -9.95 10.36
C PHE A 56 -14.27 -11.00 10.05
N SER A 57 -14.68 -12.27 10.09
CA SER A 57 -13.85 -13.40 9.67
C SER A 57 -13.67 -13.34 8.15
N PHE A 58 -12.49 -12.94 7.68
CA PHE A 58 -12.10 -13.13 6.29
C PHE A 58 -12.02 -14.63 6.00
N GLU A 59 -13.15 -15.22 5.59
CA GLU A 59 -13.18 -16.61 5.19
C GLU A 59 -12.19 -16.85 4.05
N LYS A 60 -11.47 -17.98 4.11
CA LYS A 60 -10.45 -18.34 3.11
C LYS A 60 -10.97 -18.28 1.67
N LYS A 61 -12.27 -18.56 1.46
CA LYS A 61 -12.92 -18.52 0.14
C LYS A 61 -12.95 -17.13 -0.50
N TYR A 62 -12.92 -16.05 0.30
CA TYR A 62 -12.96 -14.68 -0.19
C TYR A 62 -11.58 -14.05 -0.38
N LYS A 63 -10.49 -14.73 -0.03
CA LYS A 63 -9.12 -14.20 -0.11
C LYS A 63 -8.74 -13.76 -1.52
N TYR A 64 -8.94 -14.64 -2.51
CA TYR A 64 -8.57 -14.34 -3.90
C TYR A 64 -9.51 -13.33 -4.56
N PRO A 65 -10.85 -13.46 -4.46
CA PRO A 65 -11.77 -12.45 -4.98
C PRO A 65 -11.51 -11.06 -4.40
N PHE A 66 -11.29 -10.95 -3.09
CA PHE A 66 -10.99 -9.68 -2.42
C PHE A 66 -9.71 -9.04 -2.98
N ALA A 67 -8.62 -9.80 -3.06
CA ALA A 67 -7.35 -9.30 -3.59
C ALA A 67 -7.49 -8.84 -5.05
N LEU A 68 -8.20 -9.61 -5.89
CA LEU A 68 -8.44 -9.25 -7.29
C LEU A 68 -9.25 -7.95 -7.41
N ILE A 69 -10.35 -7.84 -6.66
CA ILE A 69 -11.19 -6.63 -6.66
C ILE A 69 -10.38 -5.43 -6.18
N LEU A 70 -9.57 -5.58 -5.13
CA LEU A 70 -8.73 -4.51 -4.60
C LEU A 70 -7.72 -4.02 -5.65
N VAL A 71 -7.04 -4.95 -6.34
CA VAL A 71 -6.11 -4.62 -7.44
C VAL A 71 -6.84 -3.87 -8.55
N LEU A 72 -8.01 -4.36 -8.99
CA LEU A 72 -8.78 -3.75 -10.07
C LEU A 72 -9.28 -2.34 -9.70
N VAL A 73 -9.80 -2.15 -8.48
CA VAL A 73 -10.26 -0.84 -8.00
C VAL A 73 -9.10 0.16 -7.96
N ILE A 74 -7.95 -0.25 -7.44
CA ILE A 74 -6.76 0.60 -7.37
C ILE A 74 -6.25 0.92 -8.77
N LEU A 75 -6.16 -0.09 -9.65
CA LEU A 75 -5.73 0.10 -11.03
C LEU A 75 -6.65 1.08 -11.77
N MET A 76 -7.96 0.87 -11.69
CA MET A 76 -8.95 1.78 -12.29
C MET A 76 -8.80 3.20 -11.73
N TYR A 77 -8.62 3.35 -10.41
CA TYR A 77 -8.42 4.66 -9.79
C TYR A 77 -7.20 5.42 -10.35
N TYR A 78 -6.09 4.74 -10.58
CA TYR A 78 -4.89 5.36 -11.16
C TYR A 78 -4.97 5.57 -12.68
N LEU A 79 -5.71 4.72 -13.39
CA LEU A 79 -5.94 4.87 -14.84
C LEU A 79 -6.99 5.93 -15.16
N LEU A 80 -7.97 6.14 -14.28
CA LEU A 80 -9.09 7.06 -14.48
C LEU A 80 -8.56 8.47 -14.80
N ASN A 81 -9.03 9.04 -15.91
CA ASN A 81 -8.64 10.36 -16.40
C ASN A 81 -7.12 10.57 -16.54
N GLY A 82 -6.35 9.49 -16.73
CA GLY A 82 -4.90 9.56 -16.83
C GLY A 82 -4.21 10.05 -15.55
N ARG A 83 -4.85 9.89 -14.38
CA ARG A 83 -4.39 10.39 -13.09
C ARG A 83 -2.93 10.02 -12.80
N TYR A 84 -2.51 8.79 -13.12
CA TYR A 84 -1.14 8.35 -12.90
C TYR A 84 -0.10 9.24 -13.58
N ARG A 85 -0.39 9.77 -14.79
CA ARG A 85 0.51 10.68 -15.52
C ARG A 85 0.69 12.00 -14.78
N ASN A 86 -0.40 12.53 -14.22
CA ASN A 86 -0.37 13.77 -13.43
C ASN A 86 0.44 13.59 -12.14
N ILE A 87 0.34 12.42 -11.51
CA ILE A 87 1.13 12.07 -10.32
C ILE A 87 2.62 12.03 -10.68
N ILE A 88 2.99 11.32 -11.75
CA ILE A 88 4.39 11.21 -12.19
C ILE A 88 4.97 12.59 -12.46
N LYS A 89 4.33 13.40 -13.31
CA LYS A 89 4.80 14.76 -13.64
C LYS A 89 5.01 15.61 -12.40
N LYS A 90 4.01 15.63 -11.51
CA LYS A 90 4.06 16.42 -10.27
C LYS A 90 5.23 16.06 -9.36
N TYR A 91 5.52 14.76 -9.20
CA TYR A 91 6.60 14.33 -8.33
C TYR A 91 7.97 14.37 -9.01
N GLU A 92 8.05 14.21 -10.33
CA GLU A 92 9.29 14.46 -11.10
C GLU A 92 9.70 15.94 -11.02
N GLU A 93 8.76 16.87 -11.24
CA GLU A 93 9.00 18.31 -11.09
C GLU A 93 9.50 18.65 -9.69
N ARG A 94 8.83 18.11 -8.66
CA ARG A 94 9.25 18.30 -7.26
C ARG A 94 10.66 17.77 -6.99
N GLU A 95 11.02 16.58 -7.49
CA GLU A 95 12.37 16.04 -7.28
C GLU A 95 13.44 16.83 -8.04
N ARG A 96 13.08 17.39 -9.19
CA ARG A 96 13.94 18.29 -9.95
C ARG A 96 14.17 19.62 -9.22
N GLU A 97 13.13 20.21 -8.66
CA GLU A 97 13.21 21.45 -7.85
C GLU A 97 14.07 21.25 -6.60
N LEU A 98 13.93 20.11 -5.91
CA LEU A 98 14.70 19.78 -4.70
C LEU A 98 16.13 19.31 -5.01
N GLY A 99 16.47 19.10 -6.28
CA GLY A 99 17.79 18.64 -6.74
C GLY A 99 18.16 17.20 -6.35
N LYS A 100 17.41 16.55 -5.46
CA LYS A 100 17.60 15.15 -5.05
C LYS A 100 16.26 14.50 -4.69
N GLY A 101 15.98 13.34 -5.29
CA GLY A 101 14.90 12.45 -4.90
C GLY A 101 15.39 11.33 -3.96
N LEU A 102 14.54 10.87 -3.05
CA LEU A 102 14.83 9.69 -2.21
C LEU A 102 14.94 8.43 -3.08
N HIS A 103 15.83 7.51 -2.75
CA HIS A 103 15.94 6.26 -3.50
C HIS A 103 14.62 5.45 -3.40
N PRO A 104 14.04 4.96 -4.51
CA PRO A 104 12.76 4.26 -4.50
C PRO A 104 12.66 3.12 -3.49
N VAL A 105 13.69 2.29 -3.41
CA VAL A 105 13.76 1.14 -2.48
C VAL A 105 13.63 1.57 -1.03
N PHE A 106 14.30 2.66 -0.62
CA PHE A 106 14.23 3.15 0.75
C PHE A 106 12.81 3.60 1.11
N VAL A 107 12.15 4.33 0.21
CA VAL A 107 10.77 4.78 0.41
C VAL A 107 9.81 3.59 0.52
N ILE A 108 9.96 2.59 -0.36
CA ILE A 108 9.13 1.39 -0.35
C ILE A 108 9.32 0.62 0.98
N ILE A 109 10.57 0.40 1.40
CA ILE A 109 10.88 -0.28 2.67
C ILE A 109 10.27 0.48 3.85
N LEU A 110 10.37 1.81 3.87
CA LEU A 110 9.79 2.63 4.94
C LEU A 110 8.26 2.45 5.03
N TYR A 111 7.56 2.56 3.90
CA TYR A 111 6.10 2.44 3.86
C TYR A 111 5.64 1.03 4.26
N TYR A 112 6.34 0.01 3.77
CA TYR A 112 6.05 -1.38 4.12
C TYR A 112 6.36 -1.68 5.56
N GLY A 113 7.52 -1.24 6.06
CA GLY A 113 7.94 -1.46 7.44
C GLY A 113 6.95 -0.85 8.43
N ILE A 114 6.48 0.37 8.17
CA ILE A 114 5.45 1.02 9.00
C ILE A 114 4.13 0.24 8.92
N SER A 115 3.62 -0.05 7.71
CA SER A 115 2.31 -0.70 7.56
C SER A 115 2.30 -2.13 8.13
N PHE A 116 3.37 -2.88 7.91
CA PHE A 116 3.58 -4.21 8.47
C PHE A 116 3.72 -4.16 9.99
N GLY A 117 4.55 -3.24 10.52
CA GLY A 117 4.73 -3.07 11.96
C GLY A 117 3.43 -2.72 12.68
N LEU A 118 2.63 -1.81 12.12
CA LEU A 118 1.29 -1.51 12.63
C LEU A 118 0.36 -2.73 12.57
N GLY A 119 0.39 -3.49 11.47
CA GLY A 119 -0.38 -4.72 11.35
C GLY A 119 -0.01 -5.78 12.39
N MET A 120 1.27 -5.92 12.70
CA MET A 120 1.76 -6.81 13.76
C MET A 120 1.25 -6.37 15.15
N ILE A 121 1.35 -5.07 15.47
CA ILE A 121 0.84 -4.54 16.74
C ILE A 121 -0.68 -4.76 16.85
N ALA A 122 -1.42 -4.51 15.77
CA ALA A 122 -2.87 -4.73 15.71
C ALA A 122 -3.24 -6.21 15.88
N ALA A 123 -2.47 -7.13 15.30
CA ALA A 123 -2.67 -8.57 15.49
C ALA A 123 -2.41 -9.00 16.94
N LEU A 124 -1.37 -8.47 17.58
CA LEU A 124 -1.09 -8.72 19.01
C LEU A 124 -2.21 -8.18 19.90
N PHE A 125 -2.72 -6.98 19.59
CA PHE A 125 -3.88 -6.40 20.28
C PHE A 125 -5.11 -7.29 20.18
N LYS A 126 -5.45 -7.73 18.96
CA LYS A 126 -6.57 -8.66 18.73
C LYS A 126 -6.47 -9.94 19.56
N ASN A 127 -5.27 -10.51 19.66
CA ASN A 127 -5.05 -11.77 20.37
C ASN A 127 -4.94 -11.60 21.89
N GLY A 128 -4.88 -10.36 22.40
CA GLY A 128 -4.61 -10.10 23.82
C GLY A 128 -3.19 -10.50 24.23
N ASP A 129 -2.23 -10.43 23.31
CA ASP A 129 -0.83 -10.80 23.54
C ASP A 129 0.03 -9.59 23.97
N TRP A 130 1.19 -9.89 24.57
CA TRP A 130 2.21 -8.90 25.00
C TRP A 130 1.68 -7.84 25.96
N ILE A 131 1.69 -6.55 25.59
CA ILE A 131 1.23 -5.43 26.44
C ILE A 131 -0.29 -5.37 26.57
N PHE A 132 -1.02 -6.16 25.77
CA PHE A 132 -2.48 -6.20 25.77
C PHE A 132 -3.04 -7.39 26.56
N ARG A 133 -2.17 -8.15 27.23
CA ARG A 133 -2.57 -9.28 28.06
C ARG A 133 -3.21 -8.76 29.35
N SER A 134 -4.50 -9.03 29.54
CA SER A 134 -5.15 -8.86 30.84
C SER A 134 -4.51 -9.84 31.83
N ASN A 135 -3.95 -9.32 32.91
CA ASN A 135 -3.67 -10.13 34.11
C ASN A 135 -4.95 -10.69 34.71
#